data_AF-A0A847ITA6-F1
#
_entry.id   AF-A0A847ITA6-F1
#
_cell.length_a   1.000
_cell.length_b   1.000
_cell.length_c   1.000
_cell.angle_alpha   90.00
_cell.angle_beta   90.00
_cell.angle_gamma   90.00
#
_symmetry.space_group_name_H-M   'P 1'
#
loop_
_entity.id
_entity.type
_entity.pdbx_description
1 polymer ?
#
loop_
_entity_poly.entity_id
_entity_poly.type
_entity_poly.pdbx_seq_one_letter_code
_entity_poly.pdbx_strand_id
1 'polypeptide(L)' 'MSSIHKHPILPIPEEDKIPFIFEGQTIFGQKGFTIAAALHQAGLLVHKHSLDHRNRSLSCGIGKCGACEMLVDGKV' A
#
# COMPACT_ATOMS: atom_id res chain seq x y z
N MET A 1 6.71 -2.66 4.45
CA MET A 1 7.12 -1.49 5.25
C MET A 1 6.46 -1.66 6.60
N SER A 2 7.24 -1.63 7.68
CA SER A 2 6.70 -1.88 9.01
C SER A 2 6.22 -0.58 9.65
N SER A 3 5.09 -0.62 10.36
CA SER A 3 4.63 0.54 11.15
C SER A 3 5.59 0.81 12.30
N ILE A 4 5.73 2.09 12.66
CA ILE A 4 6.55 2.52 13.80
C ILE A 4 5.61 2.65 15.00
N HIS A 5 5.81 1.82 16.01
CA HIS A 5 4.98 1.83 17.23
C HIS A 5 5.61 2.57 18.41
N LYS A 6 6.90 2.96 18.30
CA LYS A 6 7.60 3.75 19.32
C LYS A 6 8.59 4.70 18.67
N HIS A 7 8.48 6.00 18.97
CA HIS A 7 9.47 7.01 18.59
C HIS A 7 10.14 7.56 19.86
N PRO A 8 11.47 7.78 19.88
CA PRO A 8 12.21 8.10 21.10
C PRO A 8 11.84 9.44 21.76
N ILE A 9 11.28 10.39 21.00
CA ILE A 9 11.04 11.76 21.47
C ILE A 9 9.60 12.25 21.21
N LEU A 10 8.89 11.63 20.25
CA LEU A 10 7.60 12.14 19.77
C LEU A 10 6.50 11.11 20.05
N PRO A 11 5.30 11.54 20.49
CA PRO A 11 4.15 10.65 20.53
C PRO A 11 3.77 10.27 19.09
N ILE A 12 3.42 9.00 18.90
CA ILE A 12 2.91 8.53 17.61
C ILE A 12 1.41 8.76 17.60
N PRO A 13 0.86 9.48 16.61
CA PRO A 13 -0.57 9.68 16.51
C PRO A 13 -1.30 8.35 16.31
N GLU A 14 -2.54 8.27 16.78
CA GLU A 14 -3.39 7.11 16.55
C GLU A 14 -3.60 6.88 15.04
N GLU A 15 -3.62 5.60 14.65
CA GLU A 15 -3.85 5.21 13.27
C GLU A 15 -5.35 5.33 12.95
N ASP A 16 -5.72 6.32 12.14
CA ASP A 16 -7.03 6.40 11.47
C ASP A 16 -7.17 5.25 10.46
N LYS A 17 -7.54 4.06 10.94
CA LYS A 17 -7.70 2.88 10.09
C LYS A 17 -8.94 2.98 9.21
N ILE A 18 -8.75 2.88 7.91
CA ILE A 18 -9.81 2.91 6.90
C ILE A 18 -9.82 1.57 6.17
N PRO A 19 -10.93 0.81 6.19
CA PRO A 19 -11.03 -0.44 5.45
C PRO A 19 -11.25 -0.20 3.95
N PHE A 20 -10.65 -1.05 3.12
CA PHE A 20 -10.94 -1.17 1.68
C PHE A 20 -10.81 -2.63 1.24
N ILE A 21 -11.26 -2.95 0.03
CA ILE A 21 -11.19 -4.31 -0.51
C ILE A 21 -10.07 -4.39 -1.55
N PHE A 22 -9.22 -5.39 -1.43
CA PHE A 22 -8.21 -5.75 -2.42
C PHE A 22 -8.28 -7.25 -2.69
N GLU A 23 -8.53 -7.62 -3.95
CA GLU A 23 -8.66 -9.03 -4.38
C GLU A 23 -9.60 -9.87 -3.50
N GLY A 24 -10.72 -9.27 -3.08
CA GLY A 24 -11.72 -9.93 -2.22
C GLY A 24 -11.37 -9.96 -0.72
N GLN A 25 -10.21 -9.45 -0.33
CA GLN A 25 -9.77 -9.37 1.07
C GLN A 25 -9.95 -7.95 1.62
N THR A 26 -10.43 -7.84 2.86
CA THR A 26 -10.48 -6.56 3.57
C THR A 26 -9.10 -6.19 4.08
N ILE A 27 -8.58 -5.07 3.60
CA ILE A 27 -7.31 -4.48 4.01
C ILE A 27 -7.58 -3.18 4.76
N PHE A 28 -6.76 -2.87 5.75
CA PHE A 28 -6.84 -1.62 6.50
C PHE A 28 -5.69 -0.70 6.07
N GLY A 29 -6.04 0.46 5.52
CA GLY A 29 -5.10 1.56 5.29
C GLY A 29 -5.17 2.59 6.41
N GLN A 30 -4.29 3.58 6.35
CA GLN A 30 -4.30 4.73 7.26
C GLN A 30 -4.64 6.00 6.48
N LYS A 31 -5.48 6.87 7.03
CA LYS A 31 -5.80 8.16 6.43
C LYS A 31 -4.51 8.96 6.14
N GLY A 32 -4.39 9.51 4.94
CA GLY A 32 -3.21 10.26 4.50
C GLY A 32 -2.08 9.40 3.93
N PHE A 33 -2.18 8.07 3.98
CA PHE A 33 -1.24 7.15 3.35
C PHE A 33 -1.81 6.59 2.05
N THR A 34 -0.92 6.03 1.22
CA THR A 34 -1.29 5.44 -0.08
C THR A 34 -1.81 4.01 0.07
N ILE A 35 -2.59 3.53 -0.90
CA ILE A 35 -3.02 2.12 -0.99
C ILE A 35 -1.80 1.19 -0.94
N ALA A 36 -0.74 1.52 -1.68
CA ALA A 36 0.48 0.75 -1.71
C ALA A 36 1.16 0.63 -0.33
N ALA A 37 1.11 1.67 0.51
CA ALA A 37 1.63 1.59 1.87
C ALA A 37 0.83 0.59 2.73
N ALA A 38 -0.50 0.60 2.61
CA ALA A 38 -1.37 -0.35 3.31
C ALA A 38 -1.10 -1.80 2.87
N LEU A 39 -0.97 -2.05 1.57
CA LEU A 39 -0.62 -3.39 1.04
C LEU A 39 0.75 -3.85 1.56
N HIS A 40 1.75 -2.97 1.57
CA HIS A 40 3.07 -3.28 2.11
C HIS A 40 3.10 -3.52 3.62
N GLN A 41 2.17 -2.92 4.39
CA GLN A 41 2.01 -3.19 5.82
C GLN A 41 1.27 -4.51 6.06
N ALA A 42 0.33 -4.87 5.18
CA ALA A 42 -0.37 -6.15 5.16
C ALA A 42 0.49 -7.32 4.62
N GLY A 43 1.73 -7.08 4.20
CA GLY A 43 2.62 -8.09 3.62
C GLY A 43 2.36 -8.40 2.14
N LEU A 44 1.44 -7.68 1.50
CA LEU A 44 1.09 -7.82 0.09
C LEU A 44 2.03 -6.97 -0.76
N LEU A 45 3.24 -7.50 -1.01
CA LEU A 45 4.31 -6.76 -1.69
C LEU A 45 4.18 -6.79 -3.22
N VAL A 46 3.39 -7.71 -3.79
CA VAL A 46 3.21 -7.82 -5.25
C VAL A 46 1.90 -7.14 -5.62
N HIS A 47 1.99 -6.11 -6.47
CA HIS A 47 0.84 -5.31 -6.89
C HIS A 47 0.35 -5.66 -8.29
N LYS A 48 1.24 -6.18 -9.14
CA LYS A 48 0.92 -6.68 -10.49
C LYS A 48 2.02 -7.61 -10.99
N HIS A 49 1.72 -8.29 -12.09
CA HIS A 49 2.70 -9.03 -12.88
C HIS A 49 2.97 -8.30 -14.19
N SER A 50 4.21 -8.35 -14.68
CA SER A 50 4.53 -7.87 -16.04
C SER A 50 4.01 -8.82 -17.11
N LEU A 51 4.14 -8.44 -18.38
CA LEU A 51 3.88 -9.35 -19.51
C LEU A 51 4.71 -10.66 -19.41
N ASP A 52 5.96 -10.56 -18.94
CA ASP A 52 6.82 -11.74 -18.68
C ASP A 52 6.58 -12.39 -17.31
N HIS A 53 5.45 -12.13 -16.64
CA HIS A 53 5.05 -12.70 -15.35
C HIS A 53 5.97 -12.36 -14.16
N ARG A 54 6.86 -11.39 -14.30
CA ARG A 54 7.70 -10.89 -13.20
C ARG A 54 6.86 -10.09 -12.21
N ASN A 55 7.07 -10.35 -10.92
CA ASN A 55 6.45 -9.58 -9.84
C ASN A 55 6.83 -8.10 -9.94
N ARG A 56 5.85 -7.22 -9.79
CA ARG A 56 6.03 -5.77 -9.71
C ARG A 56 5.41 -5.26 -8.41
N SER A 57 6.02 -4.21 -7.87
CA SER A 57 5.73 -3.67 -6.55
C SER A 57 5.90 -2.15 -6.55
N LEU A 58 5.61 -1.52 -5.41
CA LEU A 58 5.99 -0.13 -5.17
C LEU A 58 7.51 -0.05 -4.93
N SER A 59 8.24 0.46 -5.92
CA SER A 59 9.69 0.71 -5.79
C SER A 59 10.05 2.19 -5.71
N CYS A 60 9.31 3.07 -6.42
CA CYS A 60 9.69 4.48 -6.55
C CYS A 60 8.99 5.43 -5.57
N GLY A 61 7.82 5.06 -5.04
CA GLY A 61 7.02 5.96 -4.18
C GLY A 61 6.37 7.17 -4.90
N ILE A 62 6.67 7.41 -6.17
CA ILE A 62 6.27 8.62 -6.92
C ILE A 62 5.10 8.35 -7.89
N GLY A 63 4.87 7.10 -8.28
CA GLY A 63 3.76 6.72 -9.18
C GLY A 63 4.03 6.91 -10.67
N LYS A 64 5.26 7.25 -11.09
CA LYS A 64 5.57 7.54 -12.52
C LYS A 64 5.84 6.31 -13.40
N CYS A 65 6.29 5.20 -12.81
CA CYS A 65 6.81 4.05 -13.59
C CYS A 65 5.76 2.99 -13.95
N GLY A 66 4.51 3.10 -13.47
CA GLY A 66 3.44 2.13 -13.75
C GLY A 66 3.62 0.73 -13.14
N ALA A 67 4.68 0.50 -12.35
CA ALA A 67 4.95 -0.79 -11.72
C ALA A 67 3.98 -1.11 -10.56
N CYS A 68 3.35 -0.08 -9.99
CA CYS A 68 2.37 -0.17 -8.91
C CYS A 68 1.04 0.49 -9.29
N GLU A 69 0.74 0.53 -10.59
CA GLU A 69 -0.55 0.99 -11.11
C GLU A 69 -1.65 -0.02 -10.78
N MET A 70 -2.83 0.47 -10.40
CA MET A 70 -3.94 -0.34 -9.89
C MET A 70 -5.27 0.23 -10.37
N LEU A 71 -6.28 -0.62 -10.53
CA LEU A 71 -7.66 -0.17 -10.75
C LEU A 71 -8.30 0.13 -9.39
N VAL A 72 -8.61 1.39 -9.13
CA VAL A 72 -9.24 1.89 -7.91
C VAL A 72 -10.64 2.37 -8.26
N ASP A 73 -11.66 1.67 -7.74
CA ASP A 73 -13.08 2.00 -7.95
C ASP A 73 -13.45 2.20 -9.43
N GLY A 74 -12.91 1.34 -10.29
CA GLY A 74 -13.15 1.38 -11.74
C GLY A 74 -12.32 2.43 -12.51
N LYS A 75 -11.35 3.08 -11.86
CA LYS A 75 -10.44 4.06 -12.48
C LYS A 75 -8.98 3.66 -12.30
N VAL A 76 -8.17 3.92 -13.32
CA VAL A 76 -6.70 3.75 -13.27
C VAL A 76 -6.07 5.06 -12.82
#